data_AF-A0A453EDR3-F1
#
_entry.id   AF-A0A453EDR3-F1
#
_cell.length_a   1.000
_cell.length_b   1.000
_cell.length_c   1.000
_cell.angle_alpha   90.00
_cell.angle_beta   90.00
_cell.angle_gamma   90.00
#
_symmetry.space_group_name_H-M   'P 1'
#
loop_
_entity.id
_entity.type
_entity.pdbx_description
1 polymer ?
#
loop_
_entity_poly.entity_id
_entity_poly.type
_entity_poly.pdbx_seq_one_letter_code
_entity_poly.pdbx_strand_id
1 'polypeptide(L)'
;MHLAADYPHRGGGRLGLGPFAAAVLRTDNRRRAIAGGAVLASALLLVATPRLRHSPALHLFADMRNLLGVPNTLNVLTAYPLLLAGVPGLILCLFGGGCFGISLRWEALGWFLFYVGNVGAAFGSAYYHLKPDDDRLIWDRLPMMMSASSLLSILVIERVDERAGLSCLISLLSLLLVSSACERYRQVPSCRASLF
;
A
#
# COMPACT_ATOMS: atom_id res chain seq x y z
N MET A 1 36.69 -53.68 37.89
CA MET A 1 36.59 -52.92 36.62
C MET A 1 35.20 -52.30 36.58
N HIS A 2 35.05 -51.07 37.06
CA HIS A 2 35.10 -49.81 36.28
C HIS A 2 33.88 -49.72 35.35
N LEU A 3 32.98 -48.73 35.40
CA LEU A 3 33.10 -47.32 35.79
C LEU A 3 31.70 -46.80 36.14
N ALA A 4 31.55 -46.09 37.27
CA ALA A 4 30.46 -45.14 37.45
C ALA A 4 30.74 -43.96 36.50
N ALA A 5 29.80 -43.66 35.59
CA ALA A 5 29.86 -42.45 34.79
C ALA A 5 29.04 -41.38 35.51
N ASP A 6 29.76 -40.50 36.20
CA ASP A 6 29.28 -39.24 36.75
C ASP A 6 28.53 -38.45 35.67
N TYR A 7 27.25 -38.17 35.91
CA TYR A 7 26.53 -37.13 35.18
C TYR A 7 26.95 -35.78 35.75
N PRO A 8 27.57 -34.87 34.96
CA PRO A 8 27.79 -33.53 35.42
C PRO A 8 26.44 -32.80 35.45
N HIS A 9 26.02 -32.40 36.65
CA HIS A 9 25.04 -31.34 36.84
C HIS A 9 25.56 -30.07 36.14
N ARG A 10 25.11 -29.85 34.90
CA ARG A 10 25.31 -28.57 34.22
C ARG A 10 24.32 -27.58 34.81
N GLY A 11 24.80 -26.89 35.83
CA GLY A 11 24.14 -25.77 36.48
C GLY A 11 23.72 -24.70 35.49
N GLY A 12 22.80 -23.86 35.96
CA GLY A 12 22.09 -22.86 35.18
C GLY A 12 23.03 -21.94 34.41
N GLY A 13 22.95 -22.03 33.10
CA GLY A 13 23.38 -20.97 32.19
C GLY A 13 22.15 -20.20 31.73
N ARG A 14 21.60 -19.33 32.59
CA ARG A 14 20.79 -18.18 32.14
C ARG A 14 21.72 -17.26 31.35
N LEU A 15 22.11 -17.67 30.15
CA LEU A 15 22.86 -16.85 29.20
C LEU A 15 21.96 -15.70 28.75
N GLY A 16 22.01 -14.58 29.47
CA GLY A 16 22.11 -13.22 28.93
C GLY A 16 21.25 -12.80 27.72
N LEU A 17 20.09 -13.41 27.46
CA LEU A 17 19.19 -12.97 26.38
C LEU A 17 18.45 -11.66 26.71
N GLY A 18 18.49 -11.20 27.96
CA GLY A 18 17.78 -10.00 28.43
C GLY A 18 18.18 -8.69 27.72
N PRO A 19 19.48 -8.32 27.65
CA PRO A 19 19.90 -7.04 27.07
C PRO A 19 19.73 -6.98 25.54
N PHE A 20 20.04 -8.06 24.84
CA PHE A 20 19.93 -8.14 23.38
C PHE A 20 18.46 -8.17 22.93
N ALA A 21 17.62 -8.99 23.56
CA ALA A 21 16.19 -9.00 23.28
C ALA A 21 15.55 -7.65 23.62
N ALA A 22 15.94 -7.00 24.72
CA ALA A 22 15.47 -5.67 25.07
C ALA A 22 15.90 -4.60 24.05
N ALA A 23 17.12 -4.67 23.50
CA ALA A 23 17.59 -3.75 22.46
C ALA A 23 16.84 -3.92 21.13
N VAL A 24 16.56 -5.16 20.72
CA VAL A 24 15.76 -5.46 19.52
C VAL A 24 14.31 -4.99 19.70
N LEU A 25 13.69 -5.26 20.85
CA LEU A 25 12.34 -4.78 21.13
C LEU A 25 12.26 -3.25 21.18
N ARG A 26 13.27 -2.58 21.75
CA ARG A 26 13.35 -1.12 21.81
C ARG A 26 13.45 -0.50 20.40
N THR A 27 14.23 -1.10 19.51
CA THR A 27 14.38 -0.61 18.14
C THR A 27 13.11 -0.83 17.30
N ASP A 28 12.44 -1.98 17.46
CA ASP A 28 11.14 -2.27 16.82
C ASP A 28 10.06 -1.29 17.32
N ASN A 29 9.96 -1.09 18.64
CA ASN A 29 9.02 -0.11 19.22
C ASN A 29 9.28 1.31 18.72
N ARG A 30 10.56 1.72 18.59
CA ARG A 30 10.92 3.03 18.06
C ARG A 30 10.47 3.19 16.60
N ARG A 31 10.68 2.17 15.76
CA ARG A 31 10.26 2.20 14.35
C ARG A 31 8.75 2.31 14.22
N ARG A 32 8.00 1.52 14.99
CA ARG A 32 6.52 1.58 15.04
C ARG A 32 6.02 2.93 15.55
N ALA A 33 6.67 3.51 16.56
CA ALA A 33 6.33 4.82 17.08
C ALA A 33 6.58 5.94 16.03
N ILE A 34 7.70 5.89 15.30
CA ILE A 34 7.99 6.83 14.21
C ILE A 34 6.96 6.67 13.09
N ALA A 35 6.68 5.44 12.67
CA ALA A 35 5.69 5.12 11.66
C ALA A 35 4.29 5.64 12.06
N GLY A 36 3.84 5.33 13.27
CA GLY A 36 2.57 5.82 13.81
C GLY A 36 2.54 7.34 13.92
N GLY A 37 3.64 7.97 14.38
CA GLY A 37 3.78 9.41 14.45
C GLY A 37 3.70 10.09 13.08
N ALA A 38 4.32 9.51 12.06
CA ALA A 38 4.24 9.99 10.69
C ALA A 38 2.80 9.91 10.14
N VAL A 39 2.12 8.78 10.35
CA VAL A 39 0.71 8.60 9.95
C VAL A 39 -0.19 9.64 10.61
N LEU A 40 -0.04 9.83 11.93
CA LEU A 40 -0.80 10.82 12.69
C LEU A 40 -0.50 12.25 12.23
N ALA A 41 0.78 12.60 12.02
CA ALA A 41 1.18 13.91 11.56
C ALA A 41 0.61 14.22 10.16
N SER A 42 0.68 13.26 9.23
CA SER A 42 0.06 13.40 7.91
C SER A 42 -1.46 13.54 8.00
N ALA A 43 -2.14 12.78 8.88
CA ALA A 43 -3.57 12.92 9.09
C ALA A 43 -3.94 14.30 9.65
N LEU A 44 -3.17 14.82 10.62
CA LEU A 44 -3.35 16.17 11.15
C LEU A 44 -3.12 17.24 10.08
N LEU A 45 -2.09 17.08 9.24
CA LEU A 45 -1.81 17.98 8.13
C LEU A 45 -2.94 17.96 7.09
N LEU A 46 -3.47 16.79 6.76
CA LEU A 46 -4.65 16.65 5.91
C LEU A 46 -5.83 17.42 6.51
N VAL A 47 -6.10 17.27 7.81
CA VAL A 47 -7.19 17.99 8.49
C VAL A 47 -6.96 19.51 8.52
N ALA A 48 -5.74 19.96 8.76
CA ALA A 48 -5.39 21.38 8.87
C ALA A 48 -5.37 22.12 7.51
N THR A 49 -5.07 21.41 6.42
CA THR A 49 -5.05 22.01 5.08
C THR A 49 -6.46 22.32 4.57
N PRO A 50 -6.65 23.47 3.89
CA PRO A 50 -7.95 23.87 3.37
C PRO A 50 -8.46 22.87 2.32
N ARG A 51 -9.79 22.77 2.20
CA ARG A 51 -10.43 21.89 1.21
C ARG A 51 -10.02 22.34 -0.20
N LEU A 52 -9.22 21.54 -0.88
CA LEU A 52 -8.96 21.67 -2.31
C LEU A 52 -10.23 21.20 -3.04
N ARG A 53 -11.03 22.13 -3.53
CA ARG A 53 -12.16 21.79 -4.40
C ARG A 53 -11.62 21.33 -5.75
N HIS A 54 -12.12 20.20 -6.24
CA HIS A 54 -11.85 19.80 -7.60
C HIS A 54 -12.42 20.85 -8.56
N SER A 55 -11.56 21.36 -9.44
CA SER A 55 -12.01 22.20 -10.54
C SER A 55 -12.68 21.30 -11.59
N PRO A 56 -13.81 21.70 -12.19
CA PRO A 56 -14.39 20.97 -13.31
C PRO A 56 -13.41 20.73 -14.47
N ALA A 57 -12.39 21.59 -14.59
CA ALA A 57 -11.32 21.43 -15.58
C ALA A 57 -10.46 20.16 -15.38
N LEU A 58 -10.48 19.55 -14.20
CA LEU A 58 -9.74 18.30 -13.91
C LEU A 58 -10.17 17.14 -14.82
N HIS A 59 -11.42 17.17 -15.27
CA HIS A 59 -12.03 16.13 -16.10
C HIS A 59 -11.89 16.38 -17.60
N LEU A 60 -11.27 17.51 -18.00
CA LEU A 60 -11.03 17.85 -19.40
C LEU A 60 -9.70 17.24 -19.86
N PHE A 61 -9.78 16.18 -20.66
CA PHE A 61 -8.59 15.53 -21.21
C PHE A 61 -8.19 16.14 -22.55
N ALA A 62 -6.90 16.04 -22.87
CA ALA A 62 -6.39 16.37 -24.20
C ALA A 62 -6.95 15.41 -25.27
N ASP A 63 -7.18 14.15 -24.90
CA ASP A 63 -7.84 13.18 -25.77
C ASP A 63 -9.36 13.25 -25.59
N MET A 64 -10.05 13.76 -26.61
CA MET A 64 -11.52 13.82 -26.68
C MET A 64 -12.07 12.95 -27.82
N ARG A 65 -11.24 12.05 -28.38
CA ARG A 65 -11.66 11.15 -29.45
C ARG A 65 -12.70 10.15 -28.95
N ASN A 66 -13.61 9.79 -29.83
CA ASN A 66 -14.58 8.73 -29.62
C ASN A 66 -14.45 7.70 -30.75
N LEU A 67 -13.61 6.71 -30.54
CA LEU A 67 -13.42 5.59 -31.46
C LEU A 67 -14.27 4.42 -30.99
N LEU A 68 -15.02 3.80 -31.92
CA LEU A 68 -15.85 2.61 -31.65
C LEU A 68 -16.86 2.79 -30.49
N GLY A 69 -17.31 4.02 -30.22
CA GLY A 69 -18.26 4.32 -29.15
C GLY A 69 -17.62 4.50 -27.76
N VAL A 70 -16.28 4.45 -27.66
CA VAL A 70 -15.54 4.66 -26.41
C VAL A 70 -15.03 6.10 -26.35
N PRO A 71 -15.55 6.96 -25.45
CA PRO A 71 -15.03 8.32 -25.26
C PRO A 71 -13.63 8.30 -24.62
N ASN A 72 -12.83 9.32 -24.88
CA ASN A 72 -11.45 9.46 -24.37
C ASN A 72 -10.62 8.20 -24.67
N THR A 73 -10.78 7.65 -25.88
CA THR A 73 -10.36 6.29 -26.22
C THR A 73 -8.89 6.03 -25.90
N LEU A 74 -7.99 6.95 -26.21
CA LEU A 74 -6.57 6.72 -25.94
C LEU A 74 -6.27 6.71 -24.44
N ASN A 75 -6.94 7.52 -23.63
CA ASN A 75 -6.77 7.48 -22.17
C ASN A 75 -7.21 6.12 -21.61
N VAL A 76 -8.33 5.58 -22.10
CA VAL A 76 -8.81 4.24 -21.72
C VAL A 76 -7.82 3.16 -22.20
N LEU A 77 -7.30 3.28 -23.43
CA LEU A 77 -6.37 2.29 -24.00
C LEU A 77 -5.02 2.28 -23.29
N THR A 78 -4.54 3.44 -22.80
CA THR A 78 -3.27 3.51 -22.07
C THR A 78 -3.30 2.80 -20.71
N ALA A 79 -4.47 2.37 -20.22
CA ALA A 79 -4.61 1.57 -19.02
C ALA A 79 -4.34 0.06 -19.26
N TYR A 80 -4.45 -0.42 -20.51
CA TYR A 80 -4.27 -1.85 -20.84
C TYR A 80 -2.88 -2.41 -20.52
N PRO A 81 -1.76 -1.68 -20.70
CA PRO A 81 -0.45 -2.17 -20.27
C PRO A 81 -0.39 -2.57 -18.80
N LEU A 82 -1.10 -1.86 -17.91
CA LEU A 82 -1.19 -2.21 -16.49
C LEU A 82 -1.93 -3.54 -16.29
N LEU A 83 -2.98 -3.79 -17.07
CA LEU A 83 -3.72 -5.05 -17.05
C LEU A 83 -2.86 -6.21 -17.58
N LEU A 84 -2.16 -5.99 -18.70
CA LEU A 84 -1.28 -6.97 -19.33
C LEU A 84 -0.11 -7.38 -18.44
N ALA A 85 0.43 -6.46 -17.64
CA ALA A 85 1.45 -6.78 -16.63
C ALA A 85 0.82 -7.35 -15.34
N GLY A 86 -0.33 -6.80 -14.93
CA GLY A 86 -1.02 -7.12 -13.68
C GLY A 86 -1.56 -8.53 -13.62
N VAL A 87 -2.29 -8.99 -14.65
CA VAL A 87 -2.96 -10.29 -14.65
C VAL A 87 -1.98 -11.46 -14.60
N PRO A 88 -0.94 -11.54 -15.46
CA PRO A 88 0.05 -12.62 -15.37
C PRO A 88 0.79 -12.61 -14.03
N GLY A 89 1.18 -11.42 -13.54
CA GLY A 89 1.83 -11.30 -12.23
C GLY A 89 0.95 -11.81 -11.09
N LEU A 90 -0.34 -11.47 -11.11
CA LEU A 90 -1.31 -11.94 -10.11
C LEU A 90 -1.50 -13.47 -10.17
N ILE A 91 -1.61 -14.04 -11.39
CA ILE A 91 -1.71 -15.49 -11.59
C ILE A 91 -0.45 -16.18 -11.03
N LEU A 92 0.74 -15.62 -11.29
CA LEU A 92 1.99 -16.17 -10.77
C LEU A 92 2.05 -16.08 -9.23
N CYS A 93 1.55 -15.00 -8.62
CA CYS A 93 1.46 -14.91 -7.16
C CYS A 93 0.51 -15.95 -6.55
N LEU A 94 -0.60 -16.27 -7.23
CA LEU A 94 -1.63 -17.18 -6.72
C LEU A 94 -1.28 -18.67 -6.96
N PHE A 95 -0.68 -18.99 -8.10
CA PHE A 95 -0.49 -20.37 -8.55
C PHE A 95 0.99 -20.77 -8.73
N GLY A 96 1.89 -19.80 -8.83
CA GLY A 96 3.32 -20.02 -9.08
C GLY A 96 4.13 -20.27 -7.81
N GLY A 97 3.64 -21.10 -6.89
CA GLY A 97 4.29 -21.39 -5.61
C GLY A 97 5.78 -21.73 -5.78
N GLY A 98 6.66 -20.80 -5.36
CA GLY A 98 8.11 -20.96 -5.42
C GLY A 98 8.80 -20.46 -6.71
N CYS A 99 8.07 -19.98 -7.72
CA CYS A 99 8.66 -19.56 -9.01
C CYS A 99 9.61 -18.37 -8.92
N PHE A 100 9.44 -17.48 -7.93
CA PHE A 100 10.24 -16.25 -7.79
C PHE A 100 11.32 -16.31 -6.71
N GLY A 101 11.51 -17.46 -6.05
CA GLY A 101 12.46 -17.53 -4.92
C GLY A 101 12.09 -16.62 -3.73
N ILE A 102 10.85 -16.10 -3.71
CA ILE A 102 10.32 -15.27 -2.63
C ILE A 102 10.26 -16.13 -1.36
N SER A 103 11.11 -15.79 -0.39
CA SER A 103 11.25 -16.55 0.85
C SER A 103 10.42 -15.96 2.00
N LEU A 104 10.11 -14.66 1.93
CA LEU A 104 9.43 -13.93 2.99
C LEU A 104 7.93 -13.80 2.69
N ARG A 105 7.11 -14.09 3.70
CA ARG A 105 5.63 -14.03 3.58
C ARG A 105 5.15 -12.63 3.15
N TRP A 106 5.75 -11.59 3.73
CA TRP A 106 5.30 -10.22 3.51
C TRP A 106 5.77 -9.66 2.17
N GLU A 107 6.86 -10.19 1.62
CA GLU A 107 7.29 -9.90 0.26
C GLU A 107 6.27 -10.47 -0.75
N ALA A 108 5.82 -11.71 -0.55
CA ALA A 108 4.77 -12.31 -1.37
C ALA A 108 3.45 -11.53 -1.29
N LEU A 109 3.06 -11.10 -0.09
CA LEU A 109 1.88 -10.24 0.10
C LEU A 109 2.05 -8.89 -0.61
N GLY A 110 3.24 -8.30 -0.55
CA GLY A 110 3.57 -7.07 -1.27
C GLY A 110 3.39 -7.23 -2.78
N TRP A 111 3.98 -8.27 -3.37
CA TRP A 111 3.82 -8.55 -4.81
C TRP A 111 2.36 -8.79 -5.19
N PHE A 112 1.62 -9.54 -4.38
CA PHE A 112 0.18 -9.74 -4.58
C PHE A 112 -0.57 -8.41 -4.61
N LEU A 113 -0.39 -7.55 -3.61
CA LEU A 113 -1.06 -6.24 -3.56
C LEU A 113 -0.63 -5.31 -4.69
N PHE A 114 0.63 -5.39 -5.14
CA PHE A 114 1.11 -4.64 -6.30
C PHE A 114 0.34 -5.02 -7.57
N TYR A 115 0.24 -6.32 -7.87
CA TYR A 115 -0.46 -6.79 -9.06
C TYR A 115 -1.98 -6.60 -8.98
N VAL A 116 -2.60 -6.82 -7.81
CA VAL A 116 -4.01 -6.45 -7.59
C VAL A 116 -4.22 -4.95 -7.82
N GLY A 117 -3.28 -4.12 -7.35
CA GLY A 117 -3.31 -2.67 -7.57
C GLY A 117 -3.23 -2.29 -9.05
N ASN A 118 -2.34 -2.94 -9.82
CA ASN A 118 -2.23 -2.70 -11.26
C ASN A 118 -3.49 -3.13 -12.03
N VAL A 119 -4.05 -4.30 -11.73
CA VAL A 119 -5.32 -4.75 -12.33
C VAL A 119 -6.46 -3.81 -11.96
N GLY A 120 -6.58 -3.45 -10.67
CA GLY A 120 -7.56 -2.50 -10.18
C GLY A 120 -7.39 -1.12 -10.82
N ALA A 121 -6.15 -0.65 -11.02
CA ALA A 121 -5.87 0.63 -11.65
C ALA A 121 -6.29 0.62 -13.12
N ALA A 122 -6.07 -0.47 -13.84
CA ALA A 122 -6.53 -0.58 -15.22
C ALA A 122 -8.06 -0.44 -15.33
N PHE A 123 -8.81 -1.15 -14.48
CA PHE A 123 -10.28 -1.05 -14.47
C PHE A 123 -10.78 0.29 -13.93
N GLY A 124 -10.18 0.80 -12.87
CA GLY A 124 -10.50 2.08 -12.25
C GLY A 124 -10.28 3.26 -13.21
N SER A 125 -9.13 3.24 -13.89
CA SER A 125 -8.79 4.22 -14.92
C SER A 125 -9.79 4.20 -16.07
N ALA A 126 -10.10 3.02 -16.62
CA ALA A 126 -11.13 2.89 -17.64
C ALA A 126 -12.50 3.39 -17.15
N TYR A 127 -12.90 3.01 -15.93
CA TYR A 127 -14.18 3.42 -15.33
C TYR A 127 -14.30 4.94 -15.17
N TYR A 128 -13.22 5.62 -14.79
CA TYR A 128 -13.12 7.07 -14.71
C TYR A 128 -13.10 7.73 -16.09
N HIS A 129 -12.24 7.29 -17.01
CA HIS A 129 -12.09 7.93 -18.32
C HIS A 129 -13.31 7.74 -19.24
N LEU A 130 -14.10 6.68 -19.06
CA LEU A 130 -15.36 6.50 -19.80
C LEU A 130 -16.41 7.57 -19.46
N LYS A 131 -16.45 8.02 -18.21
CA LYS A 131 -17.36 9.07 -17.75
C LYS A 131 -16.70 9.83 -16.60
N PRO A 132 -15.92 10.86 -16.88
CA PRO A 132 -15.12 11.54 -15.85
C PRO A 132 -16.02 12.23 -14.83
N ASP A 133 -15.85 11.86 -13.56
CA ASP A 133 -16.47 12.53 -12.42
C ASP A 133 -15.61 12.32 -11.15
N ASP A 134 -15.81 13.17 -10.14
CA ASP A 134 -15.07 13.10 -8.87
C ASP A 134 -15.35 11.79 -8.10
N ASP A 135 -16.55 11.22 -8.25
CA ASP A 135 -16.95 9.97 -7.58
C ASP A 135 -16.21 8.74 -8.14
N ARG A 136 -15.82 8.79 -9.43
CA ARG A 136 -15.10 7.74 -10.16
C ARG A 136 -13.61 7.87 -10.04
N LEU A 137 -13.11 9.10 -9.90
CA LEU A 137 -11.68 9.40 -9.78
C LEU A 137 -11.02 8.64 -8.62
N ILE A 138 -11.75 8.41 -7.53
CA ILE A 138 -11.25 7.62 -6.40
C ILE A 138 -10.91 6.18 -6.79
N TRP A 139 -11.66 5.60 -7.73
CA TRP A 139 -11.46 4.22 -8.19
C TRP A 139 -10.26 4.09 -9.13
N ASP A 140 -9.82 5.17 -9.76
CA ASP A 140 -8.55 5.24 -10.50
C ASP A 140 -7.35 5.43 -9.56
N ARG A 141 -7.46 6.35 -8.60
CA ARG A 141 -6.36 6.69 -7.70
C ARG A 141 -6.07 5.63 -6.63
N LEU A 142 -7.10 5.03 -6.03
CA LEU A 142 -6.95 4.06 -4.93
C LEU A 142 -6.06 2.88 -5.33
N PRO A 143 -6.34 2.15 -6.43
CA PRO A 143 -5.53 1.00 -6.81
C PRO A 143 -4.11 1.38 -7.23
N MET A 144 -3.94 2.54 -7.88
CA MET A 144 -2.64 3.06 -8.29
C MET A 144 -1.75 3.35 -7.07
N MET A 145 -2.30 4.02 -6.05
CA MET A 145 -1.59 4.28 -4.80
C MET A 145 -1.31 3.00 -4.01
N MET A 146 -2.22 2.02 -4.03
CA MET A 146 -1.99 0.71 -3.43
C MET A 146 -0.80 -0.01 -4.09
N SER A 147 -0.73 0.02 -5.43
CA SER A 147 0.38 -0.52 -6.21
C SER A 147 1.72 0.12 -5.82
N ALA A 148 1.79 1.46 -5.85
CA ALA A 148 3.00 2.20 -5.49
C ALA A 148 3.45 1.94 -4.04
N SER A 149 2.50 1.93 -3.10
CA SER A 149 2.76 1.66 -1.68
C SER A 149 3.32 0.27 -1.45
N SER A 150 2.76 -0.71 -2.17
CA SER A 150 3.19 -2.09 -2.07
C SER A 150 4.59 -2.29 -2.65
N LEU A 151 4.85 -1.72 -3.83
CA LEU A 151 6.17 -1.78 -4.45
C LEU A 151 7.25 -1.15 -3.57
N LEU A 152 6.97 0.02 -2.98
CA LEU A 152 7.90 0.66 -2.05
C LEU A 152 8.17 -0.22 -0.82
N SER A 153 7.14 -0.86 -0.26
CA SER A 153 7.31 -1.79 0.85
C SER A 153 8.20 -2.97 0.48
N ILE A 154 8.00 -3.60 -0.68
CA ILE A 154 8.82 -4.72 -1.16
C ILE A 154 10.29 -4.30 -1.23
N LEU A 155 10.57 -3.13 -1.81
CA LEU A 155 11.93 -2.60 -1.88
C LEU A 155 12.56 -2.40 -0.49
N VAL A 156 11.77 -2.01 0.52
CA VAL A 156 12.25 -1.91 1.91
C VAL A 156 12.48 -3.30 2.52
N ILE A 157 11.62 -4.29 2.23
CA ILE A 157 11.82 -5.68 2.68
C ILE A 157 13.15 -6.22 2.14
N GLU A 158 13.42 -6.03 0.85
CA GLU A 158 14.60 -6.56 0.17
C GLU A 158 15.90 -5.84 0.58
N ARG A 159 15.85 -4.53 0.84
CA ARG A 159 17.05 -3.70 1.06
C ARG A 159 17.37 -3.41 2.52
N VAL A 160 16.38 -3.52 3.42
CA VAL A 160 16.53 -3.14 4.82
C VAL A 160 16.28 -4.34 5.72
N ASP A 161 15.00 -4.70 5.91
CA ASP A 161 14.57 -5.89 6.64
C ASP A 161 13.05 -6.10 6.52
N GLU A 162 12.62 -7.34 6.76
CA GLU A 162 11.23 -7.76 6.68
C GLU A 162 10.29 -6.95 7.60
N ARG A 163 10.72 -6.61 8.81
CA ARG A 163 9.86 -5.89 9.77
C ARG A 163 9.69 -4.42 9.39
N ALA A 164 10.77 -3.78 8.94
CA ALA A 164 10.72 -2.42 8.43
C ALA A 164 9.82 -2.32 7.21
N GLY A 165 9.92 -3.28 6.28
CA GLY A 165 9.08 -3.34 5.11
C GLY A 165 7.60 -3.57 5.43
N LEU A 166 7.28 -4.47 6.37
CA LEU A 166 5.90 -4.66 6.85
C LEU A 166 5.34 -3.40 7.52
N SER A 167 6.13 -2.76 8.39
CA SER A 167 5.73 -1.49 9.01
C SER A 167 5.48 -0.41 7.96
N CYS A 168 6.32 -0.35 6.92
CA CYS A 168 6.16 0.56 5.80
C CYS A 168 4.85 0.28 5.03
N LEU A 169 4.55 -0.98 4.73
CA LEU A 169 3.31 -1.39 4.06
C LEU A 169 2.08 -0.91 4.83
N ILE A 170 2.02 -1.25 6.13
CA ILE A 170 0.88 -0.91 6.99
C ILE A 170 0.72 0.60 7.08
N SER A 171 1.80 1.35 7.26
CA SER A 171 1.75 2.81 7.32
C SER A 171 1.24 3.43 6.03
N LEU A 172 1.75 3.00 4.87
CA LEU A 172 1.34 3.56 3.58
C LEU A 172 -0.11 3.21 3.23
N LEU A 173 -0.54 1.97 3.48
CA LEU A 173 -1.94 1.57 3.29
C LEU A 173 -2.88 2.30 4.26
N SER A 174 -2.46 2.54 5.50
CA SER A 174 -3.26 3.32 6.45
C SER A 174 -3.38 4.78 6.02
N LEU A 175 -2.30 5.39 5.52
CA LEU A 175 -2.29 6.74 4.96
C LEU A 175 -3.20 6.85 3.74
N LEU A 176 -3.12 5.87 2.84
CA LEU A 176 -4.00 5.75 1.68
C LEU A 176 -5.47 5.78 2.11
N LEU A 177 -5.86 4.90 3.03
CA LEU A 177 -7.24 4.83 3.51
C LEU A 177 -7.70 6.11 4.20
N VAL A 178 -6.87 6.68 5.09
CA VAL A 178 -7.16 7.94 5.79
C VAL A 178 -7.29 9.09 4.80
N SER A 179 -6.39 9.19 3.82
CA SER A 179 -6.40 10.23 2.80
C SER A 179 -7.66 10.15 1.95
N SER A 180 -8.00 8.96 1.43
CA SER A 180 -9.19 8.77 0.61
C SER A 180 -10.49 8.95 1.38
N ALA A 181 -10.56 8.53 2.65
CA ALA A 181 -11.71 8.80 3.51
C ALA A 181 -11.87 10.30 3.80
N CYS A 182 -10.76 11.00 4.07
CA CYS A 182 -10.76 12.44 4.30
C CYS A 182 -11.21 13.21 3.05
N GLU A 183 -10.71 12.84 1.88
CA GLU A 183 -11.13 13.37 0.58
C GLU A 183 -12.64 13.16 0.36
N ARG A 184 -13.13 11.94 0.56
CA ARG A 184 -14.57 11.62 0.41
C ARG A 184 -15.44 12.44 1.35
N TYR A 185 -15.07 12.52 2.63
CA TYR A 185 -15.81 13.30 3.62
C TYR A 185 -15.86 14.80 3.28
N ARG A 186 -14.78 15.34 2.71
CA ARG A 186 -14.68 16.76 2.36
C ARG A 186 -15.44 17.13 1.08
N GLN A 187 -15.61 16.18 0.15
CA GLN A 187 -16.37 16.35 -1.09
C GLN A 187 -17.88 16.31 -0.90
N VAL A 188 -18.38 15.59 0.11
CA VAL A 188 -19.82 15.59 0.42
C VAL A 188 -20.23 17.03 0.75
N PRO A 189 -21.18 17.63 0.01
CA PRO A 189 -21.64 18.98 0.29
C PRO A 189 -22.23 18.97 1.70
N SER A 190 -21.57 19.69 2.61
CA SER A 190 -22.15 19.93 3.92
C SER A 190 -23.40 20.79 3.70
N CYS A 191 -24.60 20.25 3.97
CA CYS A 191 -25.89 20.99 3.96
C CYS A 191 -25.95 22.16 4.97
N ARG A 192 -24.83 22.81 5.28
CA ARG A 192 -24.66 23.76 6.37
C ARG A 192 -23.94 25.05 5.99
N ALA A 193 -23.86 25.38 4.71
CA ALA A 193 -23.28 26.63 4.23
C ALA A 193 -24.24 27.43 3.32
N SER A 194 -25.54 27.38 3.62
CA SER A 194 -26.59 28.15 2.92
C SER A 194 -27.39 29.04 3.89
N LEU A 195 -26.74 29.53 4.94
CA LEU A 195 -27.28 30.53 5.87
C LEU A 195 -26.17 31.52 6.22
N PHE A 196 -25.73 32.30 5.24
CA PHE A 196 -25.15 33.63 5.42
C PHE A 196 -25.35 34.41 4.12
#